data_AF-A0A6M0BHA7-F1
#
_entry.id   AF-A0A6M0BHA7-F1
#
_cell.length_a   1.000
_cell.length_b   1.000
_cell.length_c   1.000
_cell.angle_alpha   90.00
_cell.angle_beta   90.00
_cell.angle_gamma   90.00
#
_symmetry.space_group_name_H-M   'P 1'
#
loop_
_entity.id
_entity.type
_entity.pdbx_description
1 polymer ?
#
loop_
_entity_poly.entity_id
_entity_poly.type
_entity_poly.pdbx_seq_one_letter_code
_entity_poly.pdbx_strand_id
1 'polypeptide(L)' 'MNDEKRNQVTADLTALESKLKAQDASADQIALERINYFINKQLWSDALREIYRMPNPPAEVTDILDKINNKAHDFCRE' A
#
# COMPACT_ATOMS: atom_id res chain seq x y z
N MET A 1 -10.17 -5.02 12.92
CA MET A 1 -10.01 -6.15 11.98
C MET A 1 -10.01 -7.44 12.80
N ASN A 2 -10.74 -8.49 12.39
CA ASN A 2 -10.72 -9.79 13.10
C ASN A 2 -9.49 -10.61 12.65
N ASP A 3 -9.07 -11.58 13.46
CA ASP A 3 -7.85 -12.37 13.29
C ASP A 3 -7.84 -13.16 11.97
N GLU A 4 -8.99 -13.73 11.59
CA GLU A 4 -9.14 -14.43 10.31
C GLU A 4 -8.84 -13.53 9.11
N LYS A 5 -9.37 -12.29 9.11
CA LYS A 5 -9.10 -11.32 8.05
C LYS A 5 -7.62 -10.92 8.03
N ARG A 6 -6.98 -10.78 9.21
CA ARG A 6 -5.54 -10.49 9.31
C ARG A 6 -4.72 -11.60 8.69
N ASN A 7 -5.03 -12.85 9.04
CA ASN A 7 -4.32 -14.01 8.51
C ASN A 7 -4.44 -14.09 6.98
N GLN A 8 -5.63 -13.81 6.43
CA GLN A 8 -5.80 -13.77 4.97
C GLN A 8 -4.94 -12.68 4.33
N VAL A 9 -4.93 -11.46 4.89
CA VAL A 9 -4.08 -10.37 4.38
C VAL A 9 -2.61 -10.75 4.41
N THR A 10 -2.14 -11.38 5.50
CA THR A 10 -0.77 -11.86 5.59
C THR A 10 -0.46 -12.92 4.52
N ALA A 11 -1.34 -13.90 4.34
CA ALA A 11 -1.16 -14.94 3.32
C ALA A 11 -1.12 -14.36 1.90
N ASP A 12 -2.04 -13.44 1.58
CA ASP A 12 -2.10 -12.76 0.28
C ASP A 12 -0.81 -11.96 0.00
N LEU A 13 -0.32 -11.21 1.00
CA LEU A 13 0.92 -10.44 0.87
C LEU A 13 2.16 -11.33 0.74
N THR A 14 2.23 -12.44 1.49
CA THR A 14 3.33 -13.41 1.33
C THR A 14 3.35 -14.01 -0.07
N ALA A 15 2.18 -14.41 -0.60
CA ALA A 15 2.09 -14.96 -1.95
C ALA A 15 2.48 -13.92 -3.01
N LEU A 16 2.03 -12.67 -2.86
CA LEU A 16 2.39 -11.55 -3.74
C LEU A 16 3.89 -11.32 -3.77
N GLU A 17 4.53 -11.22 -2.59
CA GLU A 17 5.97 -11.01 -2.48
C GLU A 17 6.78 -12.16 -3.08
N SER A 18 6.40 -13.40 -2.81
CA SER A 18 7.08 -14.57 -3.38
C SER A 18 7.02 -14.57 -4.90
N LYS A 19 5.86 -14.22 -5.48
CA LYS A 19 5.69 -14.10 -6.93
C LYS A 19 6.58 -13.01 -7.52
N LEU A 20 6.62 -11.83 -6.89
CA LEU A 20 7.41 -10.70 -7.38
C LEU A 20 8.91 -10.95 -7.25
N LYS A 21 9.35 -11.56 -6.14
CA LYS A 21 10.76 -11.98 -5.96
C LYS A 21 11.18 -13.02 -7.01
N ALA A 22 10.30 -13.93 -7.40
CA ALA A 22 10.56 -14.90 -8.47
C ALA A 22 10.66 -14.24 -9.87
N GLN A 23 10.26 -12.97 -10.00
CA GLN A 23 10.36 -12.16 -11.22
C GLN A 23 11.50 -11.13 -11.12
N ASP A 24 12.41 -11.28 -10.15
CA ASP A 24 13.50 -10.34 -9.87
C ASP A 24 13.02 -8.89 -9.65
N ALA A 25 11.81 -8.71 -9.12
CA ALA A 25 11.27 -7.39 -8.82
C ALA A 25 12.11 -6.69 -7.75
N SER A 26 12.33 -5.39 -7.92
CA SER A 26 13.04 -4.56 -6.97
C SER A 26 12.24 -4.36 -5.67
N ALA A 27 12.93 -3.95 -4.60
CA ALA A 27 12.27 -3.63 -3.33
C ALA A 27 11.18 -2.55 -3.51
N ASP A 28 11.44 -1.54 -4.35
CA ASP A 28 10.49 -0.47 -4.63
C ASP A 28 9.26 -0.97 -5.41
N GLN A 29 9.44 -1.89 -6.37
CA GLN A 29 8.34 -2.53 -7.08
C GLN A 29 7.49 -3.38 -6.15
N ILE A 30 8.12 -4.15 -5.26
CA ILE A 30 7.42 -4.94 -4.24
C ILE A 30 6.62 -4.01 -3.30
N ALA A 31 7.22 -2.91 -2.85
CA ALA A 31 6.55 -1.94 -2.00
C ALA A 31 5.33 -1.32 -2.70
N LEU A 32 5.46 -0.92 -3.97
CA LEU A 32 4.37 -0.38 -4.79
C LEU A 32 3.20 -1.37 -4.90
N GLU A 33 3.48 -2.64 -5.20
CA GLU A 33 2.43 -3.67 -5.31
C GLU A 33 1.74 -3.93 -3.96
N ARG A 34 2.48 -3.90 -2.85
CA ARG A 34 1.89 -3.98 -1.49
C ARG A 34 0.98 -2.78 -1.20
N ILE A 35 1.40 -1.56 -1.56
CA ILE A 35 0.59 -0.34 -1.43
C ILE A 35 -0.70 -0.49 -2.22
N ASN A 36 -0.62 -0.92 -3.48
CA ASN A 36 -1.78 -1.16 -4.34
C ASN A 36 -2.72 -2.22 -3.76
N TYR A 37 -2.18 -3.31 -3.21
CA TYR A 37 -2.97 -4.32 -2.51
C TYR A 37 -3.77 -3.70 -1.34
N PHE A 38 -3.12 -2.91 -0.48
CA PHE A 38 -3.79 -2.28 0.65
C PHE A 38 -4.86 -1.28 0.20
N ILE A 39 -4.60 -0.48 -0.83
CA ILE A 39 -5.58 0.45 -1.41
C ILE A 39 -6.80 -0.29 -1.94
N ASN A 40 -6.60 -1.36 -2.71
CA ASN A 40 -7.69 -2.17 -3.28
C ASN A 40 -8.55 -2.83 -2.19
N LYS A 41 -7.96 -3.15 -1.04
CA LYS A 41 -8.68 -3.67 0.14
C LYS A 41 -9.22 -2.57 1.07
N GLN A 42 -9.06 -1.29 0.71
CA GLN A 42 -9.40 -0.11 1.52
C GLN A 42 -8.70 -0.05 2.88
N LEU A 43 -7.52 -0.67 3.00
CA LEU A 43 -6.67 -0.68 4.19
C LEU A 43 -5.73 0.53 4.18
N TRP A 44 -6.30 1.73 4.22
CA TRP A 44 -5.57 2.99 4.00
C TRP A 44 -4.44 3.24 5.00
N SER A 45 -4.61 2.88 6.28
CA SER A 45 -3.54 3.03 7.27
C SER A 45 -2.32 2.17 6.97
N ASP A 46 -2.52 0.95 6.48
CA ASP A 46 -1.43 0.06 6.09
C ASP A 46 -0.76 0.55 4.79
N ALA A 47 -1.55 1.02 3.82
CA ALA A 47 -1.03 1.64 2.60
C ALA A 47 -0.13 2.84 2.94
N LEU A 48 -0.62 3.79 3.73
CA LEU A 48 0.15 4.97 4.15
C LEU A 48 1.42 4.58 4.90
N ARG A 49 1.36 3.58 5.79
CA ARG A 49 2.54 3.10 6.52
C ARG A 49 3.62 2.56 5.57
N GLU A 50 3.25 1.83 4.53
CA GLU A 50 4.22 1.37 3.52
C GLU A 50 4.81 2.55 2.75
N ILE A 51 3.98 3.50 2.32
CA ILE A 51 4.43 4.71 1.62
C ILE A 51 5.48 5.48 2.44
N TYR A 52 5.20 5.75 3.72
CA TYR A 52 6.11 6.50 4.59
C TYR A 52 7.39 5.74 4.96
N ARG A 53 7.46 4.42 4.71
CA ARG A 53 8.69 3.63 4.89
C ARG A 53 9.61 3.68 3.68
N MET A 54 9.11 4.12 2.53
CA MET A 54 9.92 4.27 1.33
C MET A 54 10.79 5.53 1.46
N PRO A 55 12.12 5.43 1.40
CA PRO A 55 12.99 6.59 1.53
C PRO A 55 12.87 7.53 0.32
N ASN A 56 12.65 6.99 -0.87
CA ASN A 56 12.40 7.72 -2.12
C ASN A 56 11.22 7.08 -2.86
N PRO A 57 9.97 7.40 -2.50
CA PRO A 57 8.80 6.82 -3.16
C PRO A 57 8.79 7.19 -4.65
N PRO A 58 8.42 6.27 -5.55
CA PRO A 58 8.29 6.57 -6.97
C PRO A 58 7.13 7.56 -7.20
N ALA A 59 7.14 8.22 -8.36
CA ALA A 59 6.14 9.24 -8.71
C ALA A 59 4.69 8.74 -8.58
N GLU A 60 4.43 7.48 -8.91
CA GLU A 60 3.11 6.86 -8.76
C GLU A 60 2.63 6.82 -7.30
N VAL A 61 3.55 6.64 -6.35
CA VAL A 61 3.25 6.65 -4.91
C VAL A 61 3.02 8.07 -4.40
N THR A 62 3.78 9.05 -4.89
CA THR A 62 3.56 10.46 -4.53
C THR A 62 2.22 10.98 -5.08
N ASP A 63 1.81 10.54 -6.27
CA ASP A 63 0.50 10.88 -6.83
C ASP A 63 -0.66 10.35 -5.96
N ILE A 64 -0.48 9.20 -5.31
CA ILE A 64 -1.46 8.65 -4.36
C ILE A 64 -1.56 9.56 -3.14
N LEU A 65 -0.42 10.00 -2.57
CA LEU A 65 -0.41 10.93 -1.44
C LEU A 65 -1.08 12.26 -1.80
N ASP A 66 -0.79 12.80 -2.98
CA ASP A 66 -1.40 14.05 -3.43
C ASP A 66 -2.91 13.91 -3.61
N LYS A 67 -3.39 12.79 -4.14
CA LYS A 67 -4.83 12.51 -4.24
C LYS A 67 -5.49 12.41 -2.87
N ILE A 68 -4.83 11.80 -1.88
CA ILE A 68 -5.33 11.70 -0.50
C ILE A 68 -5.38 13.09 0.13
N ASN A 69 -4.30 13.87 0.03
CA ASN A 69 -4.18 15.19 0.63
C ASN A 69 -5.12 16.22 -0.01
N ASN A 70 -5.29 16.18 -1.34
CA ASN A 70 -6.24 17.06 -2.03
C ASN A 70 -7.70 16.73 -1.68
N LYS A 71 -8.00 15.49 -1.32
CA LYS A 71 -9.30 15.10 -0.75
C LYS A 71 -9.42 15.35 0.75
N ALA A 72 -8.31 15.54 1.48
CA ALA A 72 -8.33 15.85 2.91
C ALA A 72 -9.13 17.14 3.21
N HIS A 73 -9.14 18.09 2.28
CA HIS A 73 -9.93 19.31 2.38
C HIS A 73 -11.46 19.05 2.40
N ASP A 74 -11.92 17.89 1.92
CA ASP A 74 -13.32 17.46 1.97
C ASP A 74 -13.67 16.66 3.23
N PHE A 75 -12.69 16.12 3.95
CA PHE A 75 -12.93 15.37 5.19
C PHE A 75 -13.18 16.27 6.42
N CYS A 76 -12.73 17.52 6.40
CA CYS A 76 -12.92 18.49 7.49
C CYS A 76 -14.05 19.50 7.24
N ARG A 77 -14.97 19.21 6.31
CA ARG A 77 -16.14 20.07 6.09
C ARG A 77 -17.24 19.65 7.06
N GLU A 78 -17.31 20.35 8.19
CA GLU A 78 -18.40 20.30 9.18
C GLU A 78 -19.73 20.83 8.62
#